data_AF-A0AAD1T4H3-F1
#
_entry.id   AF-A0AAD1T4H3-F1
#
_cell.length_a   1.000
_cell.length_b   1.000
_cell.length_c   1.000
_cell.angle_alpha   90.00
_cell.angle_beta   90.00
_cell.angle_gamma   90.00
#
_symmetry.space_group_name_H-M   'P 1'
#
loop_
_entity.id
_entity.type
_entity.pdbx_description
1 polymer ?
#
loop_
_entity_poly.entity_id
_entity_poly.type
_entity_poly.pdbx_seq_one_letter_code
_entity_poly.pdbx_strand_id
1 'polypeptide(L)'
;MAYEPDPLCITTMNCRGLNIPERRSHLLRELTSKRSKHYPTAALSNHPTARKAGVAVLTHAQLQFQEVERLVDPNGRYLFIKGDIQNRRYTLVTIYAPNNNQSHFIRKSLSNLSSFTEGTLIVGGDINVPLIPLIDSSTGHSSITQGAIRSIQKTLKNLRLVDCWRAMHPADREYTHYSVIHKRYARIDYIFLQQEHLDAIQTAEIGTASWSDHGPVTLQMDSPRVRPTTRSWRLQDSLLLDPSVKEKVSEELTSYFTLNETGDLPATTIWEAHKSVLRGTLMHLASQKKRESRKHITDLLTRITTLELQHKRSQLEGTYKELLEARRSLHTHMTKRHYSSIQRSKAFFYQHANKGGRLLARMLRGPQGMTQVHKLRTSDGTITQFPDKIASEFRTFYASLYNIPGPTLPEE
;
A
#
# COMPACT_ATOMS: atom_id res chain seq x y z
N MET A 1 -0.66 -7.27 28.34
CA MET A 1 -1.66 -6.87 27.33
C MET A 1 -1.40 -7.69 26.08
N ALA A 2 -2.36 -8.55 25.70
CA ALA A 2 -2.24 -9.34 24.47
C ALA A 2 -2.26 -8.39 23.27
N TYR A 3 -1.25 -8.48 22.41
CA TYR A 3 -1.13 -7.66 21.20
C TYR A 3 -2.10 -8.22 20.14
N GLU A 4 -3.13 -7.46 19.79
CA GLU A 4 -3.96 -7.75 18.61
C GLU A 4 -3.15 -7.47 17.34
N PRO A 5 -3.12 -8.40 16.39
CA PRO A 5 -2.39 -8.19 15.15
C PRO A 5 -3.06 -7.13 14.26
N ASP A 6 -2.23 -6.26 13.65
CA ASP A 6 -2.70 -5.29 12.66
C ASP A 6 -3.48 -6.01 11.54
N PRO A 7 -4.68 -5.53 11.14
CA PRO A 7 -5.51 -6.17 10.14
C PRO A 7 -4.86 -6.20 8.75
N LEU A 8 -5.20 -7.21 7.95
CA LEU A 8 -4.81 -7.30 6.56
C LEU A 8 -5.69 -6.33 5.77
N CYS A 9 -5.03 -5.31 5.20
CA CYS A 9 -5.69 -4.27 4.43
C CYS A 9 -5.48 -4.51 2.92
N ILE A 10 -6.58 -4.63 2.18
CA ILE A 10 -6.61 -4.80 0.73
C ILE A 10 -7.31 -3.58 0.12
N THR A 11 -6.68 -2.95 -0.88
CA THR A 11 -7.27 -1.81 -1.58
C THR A 11 -7.25 -2.04 -3.09
N THR A 12 -8.37 -1.77 -3.76
CA THR A 12 -8.45 -1.68 -5.21
C THR A 12 -8.70 -0.24 -5.65
N MET A 13 -8.08 0.18 -6.75
CA MET A 13 -8.22 1.55 -7.27
C MET A 13 -7.91 1.60 -8.77
N ASN A 14 -8.87 2.09 -9.57
CA ASN A 14 -8.59 2.45 -10.96
C ASN A 14 -7.82 3.79 -11.00
N CYS A 15 -6.59 3.76 -11.51
CA CYS A 15 -5.67 4.90 -11.53
C CYS A 15 -5.81 5.80 -12.78
N ARG A 16 -6.73 5.50 -13.71
CA ARG A 16 -6.93 6.23 -14.98
C ARG A 16 -5.63 6.58 -15.72
N GLY A 17 -4.82 5.54 -15.97
CA GLY A 17 -3.55 5.64 -16.69
C GLY A 17 -2.40 6.24 -15.85
N LEU A 18 -1.30 5.51 -15.80
CA LEU A 18 -0.07 5.90 -15.08
C LEU A 18 0.99 6.52 -16.00
N ASN A 19 0.62 6.94 -17.22
CA ASN A 19 1.56 7.45 -18.22
C ASN A 19 1.95 8.91 -17.99
N ILE A 20 1.13 9.67 -17.27
CA ILE A 20 1.42 11.04 -16.84
C ILE A 20 2.60 10.99 -15.84
N PRO A 21 3.74 11.68 -16.07
CA PRO A 21 4.95 11.59 -15.23
C PRO A 21 4.70 11.74 -13.72
N GLU A 22 3.75 12.59 -13.36
CA GLU A 22 3.30 12.87 -12.01
C GLU A 22 2.60 11.64 -11.39
N ARG A 23 1.77 10.91 -12.15
CA ARG A 23 1.15 9.64 -11.70
C ARG A 23 2.10 8.44 -11.81
N ARG A 24 2.97 8.45 -12.83
CA ARG A 24 4.01 7.45 -13.12
C ARG A 24 5.03 7.36 -11.98
N SER A 25 5.35 8.48 -11.35
CA SER A 25 6.39 8.56 -10.34
C SER A 25 5.99 8.05 -8.94
N HIS A 26 4.68 7.93 -8.69
CA HIS A 26 4.11 7.43 -7.44
C HIS A 26 4.04 5.90 -7.37
N LEU A 27 3.40 5.27 -8.35
CA LEU A 27 3.11 3.83 -8.33
C LEU A 27 4.09 3.06 -9.22
N LEU A 28 4.45 3.62 -10.37
CA LEU A 28 5.19 2.90 -11.40
C LEU A 28 6.66 2.63 -11.02
N ARG A 29 7.26 3.41 -10.12
CA ARG A 29 8.62 3.11 -9.58
C ARG A 29 8.58 1.91 -8.64
N GLU A 30 7.52 1.78 -7.84
CA GLU A 30 7.31 0.61 -7.00
C GLU A 30 6.91 -0.61 -7.85
N LEU A 31 6.22 -0.40 -8.98
CA LEU A 31 5.82 -1.45 -9.94
C LEU A 31 6.94 -1.94 -10.87
N THR A 32 7.83 -1.05 -11.34
CA THR A 32 8.84 -1.39 -12.37
C THR A 32 10.24 -1.61 -11.80
N SER A 33 10.53 -1.14 -10.57
CA SER A 33 11.75 -1.56 -9.89
C SER A 33 11.45 -2.79 -9.03
N LYS A 34 12.14 -3.91 -9.28
CA LYS A 34 12.19 -5.08 -8.37
C LYS A 34 12.80 -4.75 -6.97
N ARG A 35 12.78 -3.48 -6.57
CA ARG A 35 13.61 -2.87 -5.51
C ARG A 35 12.89 -1.77 -4.73
N SER A 36 11.57 -1.74 -4.81
CA SER A 36 10.80 -0.85 -3.95
C SER A 36 10.95 -1.30 -2.49
N LYS A 37 11.21 -0.34 -1.60
CA LYS A 37 11.47 -0.63 -0.17
C LYS A 37 10.18 -1.05 0.54
N HIS A 38 9.04 -0.57 0.06
CA HIS A 38 7.74 -0.73 0.72
C HIS A 38 6.87 -1.77 0.02
N TYR A 39 6.97 -1.93 -1.30
CA TYR A 39 6.25 -2.92 -2.09
C TYR A 39 7.22 -3.73 -2.97
N PRO A 40 8.02 -4.65 -2.38
CA PRO A 40 9.08 -5.35 -3.11
C PRO A 40 8.52 -6.35 -4.13
N THR A 41 7.30 -6.84 -3.91
CA THR A 41 6.60 -7.72 -4.85
C THR A 41 5.53 -6.92 -5.59
N ALA A 42 5.73 -6.82 -6.89
CA ALA A 42 4.83 -6.18 -7.83
C ALA A 42 4.61 -7.14 -9.01
N ALA A 43 3.36 -7.54 -9.21
CA ALA A 43 2.95 -8.31 -10.37
C ALA A 43 2.21 -7.39 -11.36
N LEU A 44 2.45 -7.58 -12.66
CA LEU A 44 2.01 -6.69 -13.72
C LEU A 44 1.43 -7.47 -14.89
N SER A 45 0.38 -6.91 -15.49
CA SER A 45 -0.21 -7.35 -16.75
C SER A 45 -0.45 -6.12 -17.61
N ASN A 46 0.32 -5.96 -18.67
CA ASN A 46 0.27 -4.79 -19.55
C ASN A 46 -0.19 -5.20 -20.95
N HIS A 47 -0.85 -4.29 -21.65
CA HIS A 47 -1.10 -4.49 -23.07
C HIS A 47 0.24 -4.40 -23.85
N PRO A 48 0.53 -5.33 -24.78
CA PRO A 48 1.85 -5.47 -25.38
C PRO A 48 2.28 -4.29 -26.25
N THR A 49 1.36 -3.70 -27.01
CA THR A 49 1.70 -2.71 -28.06
C THR A 49 1.06 -1.33 -27.88
N ALA A 50 -0.13 -1.26 -27.28
CA ALA A 50 -0.88 -0.02 -27.13
C ALA A 50 -0.81 0.53 -25.71
N ARG A 51 -0.83 1.87 -25.57
CA ARG A 51 -0.96 2.57 -24.28
C ARG A 51 -2.40 2.49 -23.73
N LYS A 52 -2.95 1.28 -23.66
CA LYS A 52 -4.32 1.00 -23.20
C LYS A 52 -4.29 -0.17 -22.22
N ALA A 53 -5.21 -0.19 -21.27
CA ALA A 53 -5.24 -1.19 -20.19
C ALA A 53 -3.95 -1.22 -19.35
N GLY A 54 -3.81 -2.24 -18.51
CA GLY A 54 -2.76 -2.35 -17.52
C GLY A 54 -3.36 -2.60 -16.14
N VAL A 55 -3.05 -3.74 -15.54
CA VAL A 55 -3.40 -4.04 -14.15
C VAL A 55 -2.18 -4.48 -13.36
N ALA A 56 -2.22 -4.27 -12.05
CA ALA A 56 -1.12 -4.57 -11.17
C ALA A 56 -1.60 -5.04 -9.79
N VAL A 57 -0.81 -5.89 -9.16
CA VAL A 57 -0.94 -6.21 -7.74
C VAL A 57 0.34 -5.84 -7.03
N LEU A 58 0.20 -5.08 -5.94
CA LEU A 58 1.28 -4.60 -5.09
C LEU A 58 1.09 -5.18 -3.69
N THR A 59 2.13 -5.82 -3.14
CA THR A 59 2.08 -6.32 -1.75
C THR A 59 3.11 -5.63 -0.89
N HIS A 60 2.72 -5.19 0.29
CA HIS A 60 3.63 -4.50 1.20
C HIS A 60 4.73 -5.43 1.72
N ALA A 61 5.94 -4.90 1.93
CA ALA A 61 7.13 -5.65 2.33
C ALA A 61 6.93 -6.45 3.63
N GLN A 62 6.09 -5.94 4.52
CA GLN A 62 5.77 -6.58 5.80
C GLN A 62 4.86 -7.80 5.66
N LEU A 63 4.11 -7.91 4.57
CA LEU A 63 3.28 -9.09 4.30
C LEU A 63 4.12 -10.30 3.90
N GLN A 64 5.33 -10.06 3.38
CA GLN A 64 6.24 -11.12 2.93
C GLN A 64 5.57 -12.09 1.95
N PHE A 65 4.75 -11.56 1.05
CA PHE A 65 4.02 -12.36 0.06
C PHE A 65 4.99 -13.13 -0.84
N GLN A 66 4.91 -14.45 -0.80
CA GLN A 66 5.71 -15.35 -1.60
C GLN A 66 4.89 -15.81 -2.80
N GLU A 67 5.16 -15.22 -3.96
CA GLU A 67 4.47 -15.59 -5.19
C GLU A 67 4.85 -17.01 -5.62
N VAL A 68 3.84 -17.83 -5.90
CA VAL A 68 3.97 -19.22 -6.35
C VAL A 68 3.70 -19.33 -7.84
N GLU A 69 2.62 -18.72 -8.32
CA GLU A 69 2.16 -18.81 -9.70
C GLU A 69 1.46 -17.51 -10.11
N ARG A 70 1.50 -17.18 -11.40
CA ARG A 70 0.71 -16.08 -11.94
C ARG A 70 0.10 -16.43 -13.28
N LEU A 71 -1.10 -15.90 -13.54
CA LEU A 71 -1.76 -15.90 -14.83
C LEU A 71 -1.94 -14.45 -15.30
N VAL A 72 -1.40 -14.16 -16.48
CA VAL A 72 -1.35 -12.81 -17.05
C VAL A 72 -2.25 -12.75 -18.28
N ASP A 73 -3.16 -11.76 -18.31
CA ASP A 73 -3.94 -11.50 -19.51
C ASP A 73 -3.07 -10.92 -20.64
N PRO A 74 -3.09 -11.49 -21.85
CA PRO A 74 -2.37 -10.93 -23.01
C PRO A 74 -2.77 -9.49 -23.36
N ASN A 75 -3.95 -9.02 -22.95
CA ASN A 75 -4.43 -7.66 -23.23
C ASN A 75 -4.29 -6.70 -22.04
N GLY A 76 -3.68 -7.13 -20.93
CA GLY A 76 -3.47 -6.29 -19.75
C GLY A 76 -4.75 -5.97 -18.95
N ARG A 77 -5.79 -6.80 -19.05
CA ARG A 77 -7.11 -6.55 -18.43
C ARG A 77 -7.36 -7.36 -17.16
N TYR A 78 -6.61 -8.42 -16.92
CA TYR A 78 -6.62 -9.10 -15.62
C TYR A 78 -5.23 -9.64 -15.30
N LEU A 79 -5.05 -9.92 -14.01
CA LEU A 79 -3.85 -10.54 -13.45
C LEU A 79 -4.28 -11.36 -12.25
N PHE A 80 -3.93 -12.65 -12.27
CA PHE A 80 -4.14 -13.56 -11.14
C PHE A 80 -2.77 -13.91 -10.58
N ILE A 81 -2.63 -13.86 -9.27
CA ILE A 81 -1.41 -14.31 -8.59
C ILE A 81 -1.79 -15.24 -7.44
N LYS A 82 -1.08 -16.36 -7.32
CA LYS A 82 -1.07 -17.19 -6.13
C LYS A 82 0.16 -16.86 -5.32
N GLY A 83 0.01 -16.85 -4.02
CA GLY A 83 1.15 -16.81 -3.14
C GLY A 83 0.79 -17.04 -1.70
N ASP A 84 1.82 -17.21 -0.89
CA ASP A 84 1.68 -17.48 0.52
C ASP A 84 1.93 -16.19 1.33
N ILE A 85 1.00 -15.89 2.25
CA ILE A 85 1.17 -14.88 3.30
C ILE A 85 1.20 -15.66 4.61
N GLN A 86 2.34 -15.68 5.28
CA GLN A 86 2.52 -16.38 6.57
C GLN A 86 2.01 -17.84 6.53
N ASN A 87 2.40 -18.60 5.51
CA ASN A 87 2.03 -20.01 5.27
C ASN A 87 0.54 -20.27 5.01
N ARG A 88 -0.28 -19.23 4.78
CA ARG A 88 -1.63 -19.35 4.23
C ARG A 88 -1.59 -19.01 2.75
N ARG A 89 -2.18 -19.88 1.92
CA ARG A 89 -2.29 -19.67 0.47
C ARG A 89 -3.37 -18.64 0.19
N TYR A 90 -3.04 -17.65 -0.62
CA TYR A 90 -3.96 -16.64 -1.15
C TYR A 90 -3.91 -16.64 -2.67
N THR A 91 -5.08 -16.46 -3.28
CA THR A 91 -5.22 -16.13 -4.70
C THR A 91 -5.72 -14.69 -4.80
N LEU A 92 -4.86 -13.78 -5.27
CA LEU A 92 -5.19 -12.37 -5.47
C LEU A 92 -5.44 -12.12 -6.95
N VAL A 93 -6.59 -11.52 -7.25
CA VAL A 93 -7.04 -11.27 -8.61
C VAL A 93 -7.36 -9.80 -8.76
N THR A 94 -6.86 -9.19 -9.83
CA THR A 94 -7.29 -7.87 -10.27
C THR A 94 -7.89 -7.92 -11.66
N ILE A 95 -9.04 -7.28 -11.85
CA ILE A 95 -9.77 -7.21 -13.13
C ILE A 95 -10.03 -5.75 -13.51
N TYR A 96 -9.81 -5.43 -14.77
CA TYR A 96 -10.19 -4.18 -15.41
C TYR A 96 -11.04 -4.47 -16.65
N ALA A 97 -12.37 -4.43 -16.49
CA ALA A 97 -13.29 -4.77 -17.57
C ALA A 97 -13.31 -3.70 -18.68
N PRO A 98 -13.35 -4.10 -19.96
CA PRO A 98 -13.51 -3.16 -21.07
C PRO A 98 -14.87 -2.47 -21.03
N ASN A 99 -15.05 -1.37 -21.78
CA ASN A 99 -16.36 -0.72 -21.93
C ASN A 99 -17.33 -1.53 -22.83
N ASN A 100 -16.78 -2.37 -23.72
CA ASN A 100 -17.54 -3.16 -24.68
C ASN A 100 -17.45 -4.65 -24.29
N ASN A 101 -18.51 -5.43 -24.58
CA ASN A 101 -18.55 -6.87 -24.28
C ASN A 101 -18.27 -7.21 -22.79
N GLN A 102 -18.64 -6.31 -21.89
CA GLN A 102 -18.41 -6.40 -20.44
C GLN A 102 -18.84 -7.74 -19.86
N SER A 103 -20.10 -8.15 -20.08
CA SER A 103 -20.65 -9.38 -19.50
C SER A 103 -19.91 -10.64 -19.94
N HIS A 104 -19.58 -10.76 -21.23
CA HIS A 104 -18.82 -11.90 -21.74
C HIS A 104 -17.41 -11.92 -21.13
N PHE A 105 -16.71 -10.78 -21.13
CA PHE A 105 -15.37 -10.67 -20.56
C PHE A 105 -15.33 -11.03 -19.08
N ILE A 106 -16.22 -10.44 -18.26
CA ILE A 106 -16.27 -10.69 -16.82
C ILE A 106 -16.53 -12.17 -16.55
N ARG A 107 -17.53 -12.76 -17.21
CA ARG A 107 -17.86 -14.19 -17.03
C ARG A 107 -16.71 -15.10 -17.42
N LYS A 108 -16.04 -14.83 -18.54
CA LYS A 108 -14.90 -15.61 -19.02
C LYS A 108 -13.70 -15.51 -18.08
N SER A 109 -13.41 -14.30 -17.60
CA SER A 109 -12.34 -14.07 -16.62
C SER A 109 -12.63 -14.79 -15.31
N LEU A 110 -13.87 -14.73 -14.82
CA LEU A 110 -14.29 -15.42 -13.60
C LEU A 110 -14.30 -16.95 -13.77
N SER A 111 -14.69 -17.50 -14.92
CA SER A 111 -14.67 -18.96 -15.12
C SER A 111 -13.25 -19.53 -15.08
N ASN A 112 -12.26 -18.77 -15.57
CA ASN A 112 -10.84 -19.14 -15.49
C ASN A 112 -10.31 -19.18 -14.05
N LEU A 113 -11.00 -18.57 -13.08
CA LEU A 113 -10.61 -18.64 -11.67
C LEU A 113 -10.75 -20.05 -11.11
N SER A 114 -11.73 -20.83 -11.54
CA SER A 114 -11.98 -22.16 -10.95
C SER A 114 -10.77 -23.10 -11.05
N SER A 115 -10.05 -23.09 -12.17
CA SER A 115 -8.83 -23.89 -12.37
C SER A 115 -7.58 -23.27 -11.75
N PHE A 116 -7.59 -21.94 -11.53
CA PHE A 116 -6.45 -21.21 -10.98
C PHE A 116 -6.58 -20.95 -9.47
N THR A 117 -7.72 -21.17 -8.84
CA THR A 117 -7.89 -20.74 -7.44
C THR A 117 -7.28 -21.76 -6.49
N GLU A 118 -6.51 -21.26 -5.52
CA GLU A 118 -6.01 -22.03 -4.39
C GLU A 118 -5.99 -21.17 -3.13
N GLY A 119 -6.41 -21.75 -1.99
CA GLY A 119 -6.54 -21.02 -0.74
C GLY A 119 -7.59 -19.91 -0.79
N THR A 120 -7.37 -18.83 -0.03
CA THR A 120 -8.31 -17.71 0.07
C THR A 120 -8.29 -16.84 -1.20
N LEU A 121 -9.43 -16.79 -1.90
CA LEU A 121 -9.61 -15.99 -3.11
C LEU A 121 -10.12 -14.58 -2.79
N ILE A 122 -9.38 -13.57 -3.26
CA ILE A 122 -9.76 -12.15 -3.20
C ILE A 122 -9.72 -11.59 -4.62
N VAL A 123 -10.85 -11.04 -5.08
CA VAL A 123 -11.00 -10.46 -6.41
C VAL A 123 -11.30 -8.97 -6.29
N GLY A 124 -10.35 -8.12 -6.64
CA GLY A 124 -10.53 -6.67 -6.68
C GLY A 124 -10.57 -6.13 -8.11
N GLY A 125 -11.18 -4.98 -8.34
CA GLY A 125 -10.98 -4.26 -9.60
C GLY A 125 -12.15 -3.42 -10.07
N ASP A 126 -11.99 -2.86 -11.26
CA ASP A 126 -13.01 -2.10 -11.97
C ASP A 126 -13.74 -3.04 -12.93
N ILE A 127 -14.96 -3.42 -12.55
CA ILE A 127 -15.85 -4.30 -13.32
C ILE A 127 -16.64 -3.47 -14.34
N ASN A 128 -16.64 -2.15 -14.22
CA ASN A 128 -17.24 -1.21 -15.17
C ASN A 128 -18.76 -1.41 -15.37
N VAL A 129 -19.40 -2.13 -14.44
CA VAL A 129 -20.83 -2.47 -14.47
C VAL A 129 -21.39 -2.32 -13.06
N PRO A 130 -22.50 -1.57 -12.85
CA PRO A 130 -23.23 -1.59 -11.59
C PRO A 130 -23.96 -2.93 -11.43
N LEU A 131 -23.62 -3.69 -10.39
CA LEU A 131 -24.19 -5.03 -10.16
C LEU A 131 -25.65 -4.98 -9.72
N ILE A 132 -26.06 -3.93 -9.00
CA ILE A 132 -27.46 -3.67 -8.63
C ILE A 132 -27.80 -2.25 -9.10
N PRO A 133 -28.18 -2.05 -10.38
CA PRO A 133 -28.29 -0.73 -10.98
C PRO A 133 -29.12 0.28 -10.19
N LEU A 134 -30.19 -0.18 -9.53
CA LEU A 134 -31.09 0.65 -8.73
C LEU A 134 -30.38 1.41 -7.59
N ILE A 135 -29.37 0.80 -6.98
CA ILE A 135 -28.65 1.36 -5.82
C ILE A 135 -27.18 1.66 -6.13
N ASP A 136 -26.59 0.95 -7.09
CA ASP A 136 -25.22 1.12 -7.56
C ASP A 136 -25.11 2.20 -8.65
N SER A 137 -26.22 2.79 -9.08
CA SER A 137 -26.19 3.99 -9.92
C SER A 137 -27.18 5.05 -9.44
N SER A 138 -26.78 6.32 -9.58
CA SER A 138 -27.66 7.45 -9.25
C SER A 138 -28.93 7.48 -10.09
N THR A 139 -28.89 6.93 -11.31
CA THR A 139 -30.03 6.94 -12.26
C THR A 139 -30.74 5.59 -12.37
N GLY A 140 -30.29 4.55 -11.66
CA GLY A 140 -30.88 3.21 -11.80
C GLY A 140 -30.50 2.44 -13.07
N HIS A 141 -29.73 3.05 -13.99
CA HIS A 141 -29.43 2.46 -15.30
C HIS A 141 -28.10 1.69 -15.31
N SER A 142 -27.91 0.81 -16.28
CA SER A 142 -26.63 0.14 -16.58
C SER A 142 -26.33 0.21 -18.07
N SER A 143 -25.05 0.11 -18.44
CA SER A 143 -24.62 0.01 -19.85
C SER A 143 -25.00 -1.34 -20.49
N ILE A 144 -25.31 -2.35 -19.67
CA ILE A 144 -25.69 -3.68 -20.14
C ILE A 144 -27.10 -4.07 -19.67
N THR A 145 -27.67 -5.07 -20.35
CA THR A 145 -29.02 -5.56 -20.05
C THR A 145 -29.12 -6.24 -18.69
N GLN A 146 -30.31 -6.23 -18.09
CA GLN A 146 -30.56 -6.90 -16.81
C GLN A 146 -30.25 -8.42 -16.86
N GLY A 147 -30.52 -9.08 -17.99
CA GLY A 147 -30.15 -10.49 -18.17
C GLY A 147 -28.63 -10.73 -18.14
N ALA A 148 -27.86 -9.80 -18.69
CA ALA A 148 -26.40 -9.85 -18.66
C ALA A 148 -25.84 -9.63 -17.24
N ILE A 149 -26.44 -8.73 -16.47
CA ILE A 149 -26.10 -8.51 -15.04
C ILE A 149 -26.42 -9.76 -14.23
N ARG A 150 -27.64 -10.32 -14.38
CA ARG A 150 -28.03 -11.57 -13.70
C ARG A 150 -27.08 -12.72 -14.01
N SER A 151 -26.54 -12.78 -15.23
CA SER A 151 -25.55 -13.79 -15.60
C SER A 151 -24.20 -13.60 -14.89
N ILE A 152 -23.76 -12.36 -14.71
CA ILE A 152 -22.55 -12.03 -13.91
C ILE A 152 -22.79 -12.41 -12.45
N GLN A 153 -23.91 -11.97 -11.86
CA GLN A 153 -24.29 -12.28 -10.48
C GLN A 153 -24.38 -13.80 -10.24
N LYS A 154 -24.95 -14.56 -11.19
CA LYS A 154 -24.97 -16.02 -11.14
C LYS A 154 -23.56 -16.61 -11.14
N THR A 155 -22.64 -16.07 -11.94
CA THR A 155 -21.24 -16.53 -11.98
C THR A 155 -20.53 -16.26 -10.66
N LEU A 156 -20.71 -15.07 -10.08
CA LEU A 156 -20.18 -14.73 -8.74
C LEU A 156 -20.74 -15.66 -7.67
N LYS A 157 -22.06 -15.91 -7.68
CA LYS A 157 -22.73 -16.84 -6.76
C LYS A 157 -22.19 -18.27 -6.87
N ASN A 158 -21.95 -18.76 -8.09
CA ASN A 158 -21.38 -20.09 -8.32
C ASN A 158 -19.96 -20.22 -7.75
N LEU A 159 -19.18 -19.14 -7.80
CA LEU A 159 -17.84 -19.08 -7.20
C LEU A 159 -17.88 -18.75 -5.69
N ARG A 160 -19.08 -18.62 -5.11
CA ARG A 160 -19.30 -18.16 -3.72
C ARG A 160 -18.61 -16.82 -3.42
N LEU A 161 -18.48 -15.96 -4.43
CA LEU A 161 -17.91 -14.64 -4.30
C LEU A 161 -19.00 -13.64 -3.90
N VAL A 162 -18.75 -12.91 -2.81
CA VAL A 162 -19.64 -11.92 -2.24
C VAL A 162 -18.97 -10.55 -2.29
N ASP A 163 -19.74 -9.53 -2.65
CA ASP A 163 -19.31 -8.12 -2.66
C ASP A 163 -19.13 -7.64 -1.20
N CYS A 164 -17.89 -7.42 -0.78
CA CYS A 164 -17.57 -7.12 0.62
C CYS A 164 -18.19 -5.80 1.09
N TRP A 165 -18.20 -4.78 0.23
CA TRP A 165 -18.76 -3.49 0.62
C TRP A 165 -20.28 -3.59 0.76
N ARG A 166 -20.96 -4.26 -0.17
CA ARG A 166 -22.41 -4.44 -0.10
C ARG A 166 -22.84 -5.35 1.06
N ALA A 167 -22.01 -6.31 1.45
CA ALA A 167 -22.27 -7.16 2.62
C ALA A 167 -22.31 -6.33 3.93
N MET A 168 -21.39 -5.37 4.07
CA MET A 168 -21.33 -4.47 5.23
C MET A 168 -22.34 -3.32 5.15
N HIS A 169 -22.73 -2.92 3.93
CA HIS A 169 -23.61 -1.77 3.68
C HIS A 169 -24.79 -2.14 2.75
N PRO A 170 -25.75 -2.96 3.21
CA PRO A 170 -26.76 -3.56 2.32
C PRO A 170 -27.68 -2.53 1.65
N ALA A 171 -28.06 -1.47 2.36
CA ALA A 171 -29.01 -0.46 1.89
C ALA A 171 -28.34 0.83 1.38
N ASP A 172 -27.04 1.02 1.65
CA ASP A 172 -26.41 2.31 1.42
C ASP A 172 -26.15 2.56 -0.06
N ARG A 173 -26.22 3.85 -0.43
CA ARG A 173 -25.98 4.32 -1.80
C ARG A 173 -24.71 5.13 -1.84
N GLU A 174 -23.62 4.45 -2.14
CA GLU A 174 -22.32 5.07 -2.38
C GLU A 174 -21.73 4.61 -3.71
N TYR A 175 -20.86 5.45 -4.28
CA TYR A 175 -20.41 5.34 -5.66
C TYR A 175 -18.90 5.51 -5.72
N THR A 176 -18.26 4.76 -6.61
CA THR A 176 -16.81 4.81 -6.81
C THR A 176 -16.44 5.76 -7.94
N HIS A 177 -17.35 6.05 -8.88
CA HIS A 177 -17.05 6.85 -10.06
C HIS A 177 -18.14 7.89 -10.38
N TYR A 178 -17.71 9.03 -10.91
CA TYR A 178 -18.59 10.04 -11.53
C TYR A 178 -18.28 10.19 -13.01
N SER A 179 -19.25 9.90 -13.88
CA SER A 179 -19.17 10.14 -15.31
C SER A 179 -19.63 11.55 -15.63
N VAL A 180 -18.70 12.39 -16.08
CA VAL A 180 -18.98 13.78 -16.51
C VAL A 180 -19.90 13.81 -17.73
N ILE A 181 -19.64 12.96 -18.72
CA ILE A 181 -20.38 12.91 -19.99
C ILE A 181 -21.85 12.57 -19.74
N HIS A 182 -22.08 11.60 -18.86
CA HIS A 182 -23.43 11.12 -18.56
C HIS A 182 -24.02 11.75 -17.29
N LYS A 183 -23.31 12.70 -16.67
CA LYS A 183 -23.66 13.38 -15.41
C LYS A 183 -24.23 12.42 -14.35
N ARG A 184 -23.56 11.29 -14.14
CA ARG A 184 -24.08 10.21 -13.30
C ARG A 184 -23.01 9.61 -12.42
N TYR A 185 -23.44 9.15 -11.25
CA TYR A 185 -22.63 8.36 -10.36
C TYR A 185 -22.90 6.87 -10.55
N ALA A 186 -21.83 6.08 -10.43
CA ALA A 186 -21.89 4.63 -10.48
C ALA A 186 -20.88 4.00 -9.51
N ARG A 187 -21.27 2.86 -8.91
CA ARG A 187 -20.39 1.95 -8.19
C ARG A 187 -19.97 0.86 -9.17
N ILE A 188 -18.71 0.89 -9.57
CA ILE A 188 -18.16 0.00 -10.61
C ILE A 188 -16.84 -0.65 -10.20
N ASP A 189 -16.27 -0.22 -9.08
CA ASP A 189 -15.09 -0.81 -8.46
C ASP A 189 -15.53 -1.68 -7.27
N TYR A 190 -15.00 -2.90 -7.18
CA TYR A 190 -15.45 -3.91 -6.21
C TYR A 190 -14.27 -4.65 -5.61
N ILE A 191 -14.47 -5.13 -4.37
CA ILE A 191 -13.69 -6.23 -3.79
C ILE A 191 -14.68 -7.36 -3.48
N PHE A 192 -14.43 -8.52 -4.05
CA PHE A 192 -15.14 -9.76 -3.75
C PHE A 192 -14.26 -10.70 -2.93
N LEU A 193 -14.89 -11.39 -2.00
CA LEU A 193 -14.29 -12.40 -1.15
C LEU A 193 -15.15 -13.66 -1.16
N GLN A 194 -14.55 -14.82 -0.92
CA GLN A 194 -15.32 -16.05 -0.71
C GLN A 194 -16.20 -15.93 0.54
N GLN A 195 -17.43 -16.42 0.42
CA GLN A 195 -18.48 -16.33 1.44
C GLN A 195 -18.03 -16.84 2.83
N GLU A 196 -17.20 -17.88 2.87
CA GLU A 196 -16.67 -18.47 4.11
C GLU A 196 -15.68 -17.58 4.88
N HIS A 197 -15.22 -16.48 4.29
CA HIS A 197 -14.29 -15.54 4.92
C HIS A 197 -14.95 -14.19 5.26
N LEU A 198 -16.27 -14.07 5.10
CA LEU A 198 -17.00 -12.83 5.43
C LEU A 198 -16.91 -12.47 6.90
N ASP A 199 -16.87 -13.46 7.79
CA ASP A 199 -16.78 -13.24 9.24
C ASP A 199 -15.44 -12.62 9.67
N ALA A 200 -14.41 -12.72 8.83
CA ALA A 200 -13.11 -12.11 9.07
C ALA A 200 -13.07 -10.63 8.68
N ILE A 201 -14.12 -10.08 8.05
CA ILE A 201 -14.17 -8.69 7.62
C ILE A 201 -14.39 -7.78 8.84
N GLN A 202 -13.48 -6.85 9.05
CA GLN A 202 -13.62 -5.81 10.06
C GLN A 202 -14.32 -4.58 9.48
N THR A 203 -13.85 -4.09 8.33
CA THR A 203 -14.41 -2.91 7.66
C THR A 203 -14.30 -3.02 6.13
N ALA A 204 -15.25 -2.42 5.43
CA ALA A 204 -15.19 -2.23 3.98
C ALA A 204 -15.66 -0.81 3.64
N GLU A 205 -14.82 -0.01 3.00
CA GLU A 205 -15.07 1.43 2.81
C GLU A 205 -14.78 1.86 1.36
N ILE A 206 -15.58 2.81 0.86
CA ILE A 206 -15.30 3.53 -0.38
C ILE A 206 -14.67 4.87 -0.01
N GLY A 207 -13.42 5.06 -0.40
CA GLY A 207 -12.69 6.30 -0.19
C GLY A 207 -13.03 7.38 -1.21
N THR A 208 -12.63 8.62 -0.89
CA THR A 208 -12.82 9.76 -1.79
C THR A 208 -11.91 9.67 -3.02
N ALA A 209 -12.46 10.08 -4.16
CA ALA A 209 -11.75 10.12 -5.43
C ALA A 209 -10.76 11.31 -5.45
N SER A 210 -9.63 11.11 -4.77
CA SER A 210 -8.60 12.14 -4.53
C SER A 210 -7.48 12.11 -5.56
N TRP A 211 -7.09 10.92 -6.04
CA TRP A 211 -5.95 10.74 -6.95
C TRP A 211 -6.35 10.40 -8.39
N SER A 212 -7.50 9.72 -8.53
CA SER A 212 -8.16 9.35 -9.78
C SER A 212 -9.59 9.88 -9.79
N ASP A 213 -10.30 9.76 -10.91
CA ASP A 213 -11.75 9.94 -10.96
C ASP A 213 -12.53 8.75 -10.39
N HIS A 214 -11.82 7.70 -9.94
CA HIS A 214 -12.35 6.61 -9.14
C HIS A 214 -11.91 6.75 -7.68
N GLY A 215 -12.86 6.52 -6.76
CA GLY A 215 -12.61 6.34 -5.34
C GLY A 215 -12.08 4.93 -5.06
N PRO A 216 -11.06 4.77 -4.20
CA PRO A 216 -10.54 3.46 -3.85
C PRO A 216 -11.57 2.68 -3.02
N VAL A 217 -11.63 1.36 -3.19
CA VAL A 217 -12.39 0.47 -2.30
C VAL A 217 -11.39 -0.26 -1.42
N THR A 218 -11.58 -0.19 -0.10
CA THR A 218 -10.67 -0.78 0.89
C THR A 218 -11.42 -1.81 1.74
N LEU A 219 -10.78 -2.96 1.97
CA LEU A 219 -11.24 -4.04 2.82
C LEU A 219 -10.20 -4.27 3.92
N GLN A 220 -10.63 -4.24 5.18
CA GLN A 220 -9.82 -4.70 6.31
C GLN A 220 -10.38 -6.00 6.83
N MET A 221 -9.51 -6.97 7.07
CA MET A 221 -9.88 -8.27 7.62
C MET A 221 -8.83 -8.77 8.61
N ASP A 222 -9.23 -9.71 9.45
CA ASP A 222 -8.35 -10.31 10.44
C ASP A 222 -7.08 -10.87 9.79
N SER A 223 -5.95 -10.42 10.33
CA SER A 223 -4.62 -10.77 9.81
C SER A 223 -3.98 -11.87 10.63
N PRO A 224 -3.14 -12.72 10.01
CA PRO A 224 -2.13 -13.44 10.77
C PRO A 224 -1.01 -12.46 11.21
N ARG A 225 -0.52 -12.64 12.44
CA ARG A 225 0.23 -11.62 13.21
C ARG A 225 1.41 -11.01 12.46
N VAL A 226 1.35 -9.70 12.17
CA VAL A 226 2.48 -8.93 11.62
C VAL A 226 3.31 -8.35 12.76
N ARG A 227 4.64 -8.52 12.69
CA ARG A 227 5.54 -7.90 13.66
C ARG A 227 5.82 -6.45 13.31
N PRO A 228 5.84 -5.54 14.30
CA PRO A 228 6.33 -4.19 14.08
C PRO A 228 7.84 -4.22 13.78
N THR A 229 8.24 -3.48 12.75
CA THR A 229 9.66 -3.26 12.43
C THR A 229 10.22 -2.12 13.26
N THR A 230 11.42 -2.26 13.82
CA THR A 230 12.15 -1.15 14.44
C THR A 230 12.53 -0.11 13.37
N ARG A 231 12.08 1.14 13.57
CA ARG A 231 12.40 2.23 12.64
C ARG A 231 13.68 2.91 13.10
N SER A 232 14.75 2.79 12.33
CA SER A 232 15.92 3.67 12.46
C SER A 232 15.59 5.06 11.93
N TRP A 233 15.81 6.11 12.72
CA TRP A 233 15.67 7.49 12.25
C TRP A 233 16.68 7.77 11.13
N ARG A 234 16.25 8.56 10.15
CA ARG A 234 17.09 9.09 9.07
C ARG A 234 16.68 10.53 8.79
N LEU A 235 17.67 11.40 8.63
CA LEU A 235 17.46 12.79 8.24
C LEU A 235 16.70 12.88 6.91
N GLN A 236 15.79 13.84 6.81
CA GLN A 236 15.11 14.18 5.57
C GLN A 236 15.88 15.32 4.88
N ASP A 237 16.71 15.00 3.89
CA ASP A 237 17.59 15.98 3.22
C ASP A 237 16.83 17.17 2.60
N SER A 238 15.57 16.98 2.21
CA SER A 238 14.72 18.06 1.69
C SER A 238 14.41 19.14 2.73
N LEU A 239 14.50 18.81 4.03
CA LEU A 239 14.35 19.77 5.10
C LEU A 239 15.46 20.83 5.02
N LEU A 240 16.67 20.42 4.63
CA LEU A 240 17.81 21.32 4.46
C LEU A 240 17.74 22.16 3.18
N LEU A 241 16.72 21.99 2.33
CA LEU A 241 16.51 22.84 1.17
C LEU A 241 15.59 24.03 1.48
N ASP A 242 14.86 23.97 2.60
CA ASP A 242 13.97 25.05 3.04
C ASP A 242 14.80 26.17 3.70
N PRO A 243 14.78 27.41 3.18
CA PRO A 243 15.56 28.52 3.74
C PRO A 243 15.29 28.74 5.24
N SER A 244 14.03 28.61 5.66
CA SER A 244 13.63 28.81 7.06
C SER A 244 14.21 27.74 7.99
N VAL A 245 14.44 26.53 7.47
CA VAL A 245 15.08 25.46 8.25
C VAL A 245 16.58 25.69 8.27
N LYS A 246 17.20 26.08 7.14
CA LYS A 246 18.64 26.37 7.10
C LYS A 246 19.02 27.43 8.12
N GLU A 247 18.27 28.52 8.18
CA GLU A 247 18.48 29.61 9.13
C GLU A 247 18.42 29.10 10.58
N LYS A 248 17.33 28.43 10.97
CA LYS A 248 17.18 27.85 12.32
C LYS A 248 18.26 26.83 12.67
N VAL A 249 18.68 26.01 11.71
CA VAL A 249 19.74 25.02 11.93
C VAL A 249 21.09 25.73 12.12
N SER A 250 21.38 26.78 11.36
CA SER A 250 22.60 27.58 11.50
C SER A 250 22.65 28.35 12.83
N GLU A 251 21.52 28.91 13.26
CA GLU A 251 21.39 29.56 14.57
C GLU A 251 21.65 28.58 15.71
N GLU A 252 21.02 27.40 15.67
CA GLU A 252 21.20 26.34 16.67
C GLU A 252 22.65 25.84 16.72
N LEU A 253 23.26 25.63 15.54
CA LEU A 253 24.67 25.25 15.41
C LEU A 253 25.58 26.26 16.10
N THR A 254 25.37 27.54 15.80
CA THR A 254 26.17 28.63 16.37
C THR A 254 25.98 28.71 17.88
N SER A 255 24.73 28.67 18.34
CA SER A 255 24.40 28.72 19.77
C SER A 255 24.95 27.53 20.56
N TYR A 256 25.01 26.34 19.96
CA TYR A 256 25.53 25.17 20.66
C TYR A 256 27.03 25.32 20.96
N PHE A 257 27.83 25.69 19.96
CA PHE A 257 29.28 25.80 20.16
C PHE A 257 29.65 26.98 21.05
N THR A 258 28.97 28.13 20.92
CA THR A 258 29.23 29.29 21.80
C THR A 258 28.97 29.00 23.29
N LEU A 259 28.02 28.11 23.60
CA LEU A 259 27.65 27.77 24.98
C LEU A 259 28.46 26.61 25.58
N ASN A 260 29.03 25.73 24.74
CA ASN A 260 29.61 24.46 25.21
C ASN A 260 31.12 24.33 24.98
N GLU A 261 31.76 25.26 24.24
CA GLU A 261 33.23 25.31 24.13
C GLU A 261 33.86 26.00 25.34
N THR A 262 33.78 25.37 26.52
CA THR A 262 34.34 25.91 27.78
C THR A 262 35.77 25.43 28.07
N GLY A 263 36.35 24.57 27.23
CA GLY A 263 37.72 24.03 27.37
C GLY A 263 37.86 22.81 28.30
N ASP A 264 36.88 22.56 29.16
CA ASP A 264 36.91 21.47 30.16
C ASP A 264 36.57 20.08 29.58
N LEU A 265 35.97 20.03 28.40
CA LEU A 265 35.51 18.79 27.76
C LEU A 265 36.32 18.48 26.49
N PRO A 266 36.64 17.19 26.23
CA PRO A 266 37.23 16.79 24.97
C PRO A 266 36.35 17.18 23.78
N ALA A 267 36.98 17.68 22.70
CA ALA A 267 36.29 18.07 21.47
C ALA A 267 35.41 16.94 20.87
N THR A 268 35.80 15.68 21.08
CA THR A 268 35.02 14.50 20.66
C THR A 268 33.67 14.41 21.36
N THR A 269 33.64 14.65 22.68
CA THR A 269 32.41 14.65 23.48
C THR A 269 31.49 15.80 23.06
N ILE A 270 32.05 17.00 22.87
CA ILE A 270 31.31 18.17 22.40
C ILE A 270 30.68 17.89 21.02
N TRP A 271 31.41 17.23 20.13
CA TRP A 271 30.93 16.83 18.79
C TRP A 271 29.84 15.76 18.82
N GLU A 272 29.98 14.71 19.64
CA GLU A 272 28.95 13.66 19.77
C GLU A 272 27.65 14.20 20.39
N ALA A 273 27.75 15.05 21.40
CA ALA A 273 26.61 15.72 22.00
C ALA A 273 25.94 16.68 21.01
N HIS A 274 26.72 17.45 20.24
CA HIS A 274 26.21 18.32 19.17
C HIS A 274 25.37 17.53 18.16
N LYS A 275 25.85 16.38 17.68
CA LYS A 275 25.10 15.53 16.74
C LYS A 275 23.75 15.07 17.30
N SER A 276 23.69 14.84 18.62
CA SER A 276 22.46 14.42 19.30
C SER A 276 21.46 15.59 19.41
N VAL A 277 21.93 16.78 19.76
CA VAL A 277 21.12 18.02 19.80
C VAL A 277 20.61 18.35 18.40
N LEU A 278 21.49 18.40 17.41
CA LEU A 278 21.14 18.69 16.02
C LEU A 278 20.11 17.69 15.47
N ARG A 279 20.24 16.40 15.80
CA ARG A 279 19.25 15.39 15.47
C ARG A 279 17.88 15.69 16.10
N GLY A 280 17.84 16.09 17.37
CA GLY A 280 16.63 16.51 18.07
C GLY A 280 15.96 17.71 17.38
N THR A 281 16.73 18.74 17.05
CA THR A 281 16.25 19.95 16.37
C THR A 281 15.70 19.63 14.98
N LEU A 282 16.41 18.82 14.19
CA LEU A 282 15.94 18.37 12.88
C LEU A 282 14.69 17.47 12.98
N MET A 283 14.58 16.64 14.03
CA MET A 283 13.37 15.87 14.31
C MET A 283 12.18 16.76 14.63
N HIS A 284 12.39 17.80 15.45
CA HIS A 284 11.37 18.77 15.81
C HIS A 284 10.85 19.54 14.59
N LEU A 285 11.76 20.15 13.81
CA LEU A 285 11.43 20.89 12.60
C LEU A 285 10.71 20.02 11.56
N ALA A 286 11.18 18.78 11.36
CA ALA A 286 10.51 17.82 10.48
C ALA A 286 9.11 17.44 10.97
N SER A 287 8.93 17.30 12.29
CA SER A 287 7.64 17.00 12.91
C SER A 287 6.66 18.16 12.72
N GLN A 288 7.11 19.40 12.92
CA GLN A 288 6.30 20.60 12.73
C GLN A 288 5.82 20.71 11.27
N LYS A 289 6.74 20.68 10.29
CA LYS A 289 6.39 20.72 8.86
C LYS A 289 5.46 19.57 8.46
N LYS A 290 5.67 18.38 9.03
CA LYS A 290 4.79 17.22 8.80
C LYS A 290 3.40 17.44 9.36
N ARG A 291 3.27 18.08 10.53
CA ARG A 291 1.98 18.42 11.15
C ARG A 291 1.22 19.45 10.32
N GLU A 292 1.88 20.52 9.91
CA GLU A 292 1.31 21.56 9.02
C GLU A 292 0.84 20.96 7.69
N SER A 293 1.71 20.16 7.04
CA SER A 293 1.38 19.48 5.78
C SER A 293 0.21 18.50 5.95
N ARG A 294 0.17 17.75 7.06
CA ARG A 294 -0.95 16.84 7.37
C ARG A 294 -2.24 17.59 7.59
N LYS A 295 -2.22 18.69 8.36
CA LYS A 295 -3.39 19.54 8.58
C LYS A 295 -3.95 20.02 7.24
N HIS A 296 -3.10 20.57 6.38
CA HIS A 296 -3.53 21.03 5.05
C HIS A 296 -4.13 19.90 4.18
N ILE A 297 -3.54 18.70 4.20
CA ILE A 297 -4.10 17.53 3.50
C ILE A 297 -5.46 17.14 4.08
N THR A 298 -5.58 17.09 5.42
CA THR A 298 -6.85 16.76 6.09
C THR A 298 -7.92 17.79 5.73
N ASP A 299 -7.61 19.09 5.77
CA ASP A 299 -8.54 20.18 5.41
C ASP A 299 -8.98 20.10 3.94
N LEU A 300 -8.07 19.74 3.04
CA LEU A 300 -8.40 19.51 1.63
C LEU A 300 -9.28 18.27 1.44
N LEU A 301 -8.99 17.17 2.13
CA LEU A 301 -9.78 15.94 2.06
C LEU A 301 -11.19 16.15 2.63
N THR A 302 -11.35 16.85 3.76
CA THR A 302 -12.66 17.20 4.31
C THR A 302 -13.44 18.09 3.35
N ARG A 303 -12.78 19.11 2.75
CA ARG A 303 -13.40 19.94 1.71
C ARG A 303 -13.85 19.13 0.49
N ILE A 304 -13.01 18.23 -0.03
CA ILE A 304 -13.36 17.33 -1.14
C ILE A 304 -14.57 16.46 -0.77
N THR A 305 -14.57 15.87 0.42
CA THR A 305 -15.66 15.00 0.90
C THR A 305 -16.99 15.78 0.97
N THR A 306 -16.97 16.98 1.53
CA THR A 306 -18.15 17.86 1.62
C THR A 306 -18.66 18.26 0.24
N LEU A 307 -17.77 18.70 -0.66
CA LEU A 307 -18.13 19.07 -2.03
C LEU A 307 -18.65 17.88 -2.84
N GLU A 308 -18.07 16.69 -2.66
CA GLU A 308 -18.57 15.45 -3.27
C GLU A 308 -19.98 15.13 -2.78
N LEU A 309 -20.24 15.22 -1.47
CA LEU A 309 -21.58 14.96 -0.91
C LEU A 309 -22.60 15.99 -1.39
N GLN A 310 -22.22 17.28 -1.43
CA GLN A 310 -23.07 18.34 -1.97
C GLN A 310 -23.38 18.10 -3.45
N HIS A 311 -22.38 17.80 -4.27
CA HIS A 311 -22.58 17.53 -5.69
C HIS A 311 -23.39 16.25 -5.93
N LYS A 312 -23.22 15.20 -5.12
CA LYS A 312 -24.07 13.99 -5.16
C LYS A 312 -25.55 14.32 -4.96
N ARG A 313 -25.87 15.32 -4.12
CA ARG A 313 -27.25 15.77 -3.83
C ARG A 313 -27.80 16.76 -4.86
N SER A 314 -27.02 17.78 -5.23
CA SER A 314 -27.48 18.92 -6.02
C SER A 314 -27.18 18.83 -7.52
N GLN A 315 -26.13 18.08 -7.89
CA GLN A 315 -25.58 17.99 -9.26
C GLN A 315 -25.28 19.34 -9.93
N LEU A 316 -24.99 20.37 -9.12
CA LEU A 316 -24.69 21.72 -9.63
C LEU A 316 -23.29 21.80 -10.22
N GLU A 317 -23.17 22.40 -11.40
CA GLU A 317 -21.89 22.54 -12.10
C GLU A 317 -20.88 23.41 -11.31
N GLY A 318 -21.36 24.42 -10.58
CA GLY A 318 -20.51 25.26 -9.71
C GLY A 318 -19.80 24.43 -8.64
N THR A 319 -20.53 23.59 -7.90
CA THR A 319 -19.97 22.67 -6.89
C THR A 319 -18.98 21.69 -7.51
N TYR A 320 -19.21 21.22 -8.74
CA TYR A 320 -18.27 20.35 -9.45
C TYR A 320 -16.96 21.07 -9.81
N LYS A 321 -17.02 22.34 -10.22
CA LYS A 321 -15.83 23.16 -10.50
C LYS A 321 -14.97 23.36 -9.24
N GLU A 322 -15.60 23.68 -8.12
CA GLU A 322 -14.92 23.80 -6.83
C GLU A 322 -14.30 22.48 -6.37
N LEU A 323 -15.00 21.36 -6.58
CA LEU A 323 -14.48 20.03 -6.28
C LEU A 323 -13.23 19.71 -7.10
N LEU A 324 -13.24 20.03 -8.41
CA LEU A 324 -12.08 19.85 -9.28
C LEU A 324 -10.89 20.71 -8.85
N GLU A 325 -11.15 21.94 -8.38
CA GLU A 325 -10.10 22.83 -7.86
C GLU A 325 -9.50 22.28 -6.56
N ALA A 326 -10.32 21.84 -5.61
CA ALA A 326 -9.84 21.23 -4.37
C ALA A 326 -8.99 19.98 -4.64
N ARG A 327 -9.43 19.11 -5.57
CA ARG A 327 -8.65 17.94 -6.02
C ARG A 327 -7.33 18.34 -6.69
N ARG A 328 -7.31 19.39 -7.51
CA ARG A 328 -6.07 19.93 -8.11
C ARG A 328 -5.10 20.44 -7.05
N SER A 329 -5.59 21.19 -6.06
CA SER A 329 -4.77 21.69 -4.95
C SER A 329 -4.16 20.56 -4.13
N LEU A 330 -4.94 19.52 -3.82
CA LEU A 330 -4.43 18.32 -3.16
C LEU A 330 -3.36 17.63 -4.00
N HIS A 331 -3.60 17.47 -5.30
CA HIS A 331 -2.66 16.84 -6.21
C HIS A 331 -1.33 17.62 -6.27
N THR A 332 -1.37 18.95 -6.43
CA THR A 332 -0.17 19.80 -6.45
C THR A 332 0.65 19.67 -5.17
N HIS A 333 -0.01 19.69 -4.01
CA HIS A 333 0.66 19.54 -2.71
C HIS A 333 1.30 18.17 -2.54
N MET A 334 0.60 17.10 -2.95
CA MET A 334 1.17 15.75 -2.98
C MET A 334 2.38 15.71 -3.90
N THR A 335 2.26 16.15 -5.15
CA THR A 335 3.35 16.13 -6.14
C THR A 335 4.62 16.83 -5.63
N LYS A 336 4.50 18.00 -4.97
CA LYS A 336 5.63 18.69 -4.32
C LYS A 336 6.32 17.83 -3.26
N ARG A 337 5.55 17.12 -2.43
CA ARG A 337 6.08 16.20 -1.41
C ARG A 337 6.80 14.99 -2.02
N HIS A 338 6.28 14.47 -3.13
CA HIS A 338 6.82 13.28 -3.80
C HIS A 338 8.07 13.57 -4.61
N TYR A 339 8.17 14.74 -5.25
CA TYR A 339 9.34 15.19 -6.00
C TYR A 339 10.65 15.04 -5.20
N SER A 340 10.62 15.47 -3.93
CA SER A 340 11.74 15.34 -2.99
C SER A 340 12.12 13.89 -2.65
N SER A 341 11.16 12.96 -2.70
CA SER A 341 11.41 11.51 -2.51
C SER A 341 11.93 10.84 -3.79
N ILE A 342 11.59 11.40 -4.96
CA ILE A 342 12.04 10.95 -6.27
C ILE A 342 13.49 11.36 -6.50
N GLN A 343 13.83 12.63 -6.30
CA GLN A 343 15.19 13.14 -6.47
C GLN A 343 16.20 12.37 -5.61
N ARG A 344 15.87 12.10 -4.34
CA ARG A 344 16.70 11.27 -3.45
C ARG A 344 16.95 9.86 -3.97
N SER A 345 15.93 9.20 -4.54
CA SER A 345 16.10 7.85 -5.08
C SER A 345 16.98 7.83 -6.32
N LYS A 346 16.86 8.84 -7.20
CA LYS A 346 17.67 8.94 -8.43
C LYS A 346 19.12 9.28 -8.11
N ALA A 347 19.36 10.29 -7.26
CA ALA A 347 20.69 10.72 -6.84
C ALA A 347 21.43 9.61 -6.07
N PHE A 348 20.74 8.93 -5.15
CA PHE A 348 21.35 7.83 -4.39
C PHE A 348 21.78 6.66 -5.29
N PHE A 349 20.93 6.26 -6.25
CA PHE A 349 21.27 5.20 -7.19
C PHE A 349 22.44 5.62 -8.09
N TYR A 350 22.40 6.80 -8.69
CA TYR A 350 23.47 7.32 -9.55
C TYR A 350 24.83 7.38 -8.82
N GLN A 351 24.85 7.86 -7.58
CA GLN A 351 26.08 8.01 -6.81
C GLN A 351 26.70 6.69 -6.34
N HIS A 352 25.89 5.64 -6.14
CA HIS A 352 26.33 4.43 -5.44
C HIS A 352 26.22 3.14 -6.27
N ALA A 353 25.57 3.16 -7.44
CA ALA A 353 25.37 1.96 -8.26
C ALA A 353 26.69 1.35 -8.74
N ASN A 354 27.68 2.20 -9.03
CA ASN A 354 28.99 1.79 -9.56
C ASN A 354 30.10 1.80 -8.50
N LYS A 355 29.78 2.03 -7.22
CA LYS A 355 30.77 2.11 -6.13
C LYS A 355 30.71 0.84 -5.27
N GLY A 356 31.89 0.35 -4.87
CA GLY A 356 32.04 -0.72 -3.88
C GLY A 356 31.44 -0.31 -2.54
N GLY A 357 30.19 -0.69 -2.28
CA GLY A 357 29.47 -0.27 -1.08
C GLY A 357 28.17 -1.05 -0.86
N ARG A 358 27.44 -0.72 0.20
CA ARG A 358 26.26 -1.47 0.66
C ARG A 358 25.17 -1.63 -0.41
N LEU A 359 25.02 -0.64 -1.31
CA LEU A 359 24.06 -0.72 -2.43
C LEU A 359 24.50 -1.76 -3.47
N LEU A 360 25.75 -1.69 -3.94
CA LEU A 360 26.33 -2.68 -4.85
C LEU A 360 26.31 -4.08 -4.22
N ALA A 361 26.72 -4.22 -2.96
CA ALA A 361 26.65 -5.49 -2.24
C ALA A 361 25.22 -6.04 -2.14
N ARG A 362 24.20 -5.20 -1.94
CA ARG A 362 22.79 -5.60 -1.95
C ARG A 362 22.29 -5.95 -3.35
N MET A 363 22.81 -5.29 -4.39
CA MET A 363 22.50 -5.59 -5.79
C MET A 363 23.14 -6.91 -6.25
N LEU A 364 24.39 -7.15 -5.88
CA LEU A 364 25.16 -8.36 -6.17
C LEU A 364 24.62 -9.58 -5.40
N ARG A 365 24.01 -9.38 -4.23
CA ARG A 365 23.33 -10.46 -3.49
C ARG A 365 22.12 -11.05 -4.21
N GLY A 366 21.60 -10.44 -5.29
CA GLY A 366 20.41 -10.92 -5.99
C GLY A 366 19.21 -11.15 -5.05
N PRO A 367 18.11 -11.78 -5.51
CA PRO A 367 17.11 -12.34 -4.62
C PRO A 367 17.65 -13.63 -4.00
N GLN A 368 18.71 -13.54 -3.18
CA GLN A 368 18.93 -14.59 -2.19
C GLN A 368 17.69 -14.61 -1.30
N GLY A 369 17.00 -15.75 -1.27
CA GLY A 369 15.82 -15.96 -0.44
C GLY A 369 16.08 -15.38 0.96
N MET A 370 15.13 -14.59 1.45
CA MET A 370 15.24 -14.03 2.79
C MET A 370 15.61 -15.17 3.74
N THR A 371 16.70 -15.03 4.48
CA THR A 371 17.20 -16.03 5.45
C THR A 371 16.29 -16.05 6.69
N GLN A 372 14.99 -16.19 6.46
CA GLN A 372 13.98 -16.27 7.48
C GLN A 372 13.57 -17.73 7.63
N VAL A 373 13.66 -18.21 8.86
CA VAL A 373 13.22 -19.55 9.22
C VAL A 373 11.71 -19.52 9.35
N HIS A 374 11.00 -20.02 8.34
CA HIS A 374 9.53 -20.03 8.27
C HIS A 374 8.89 -21.11 9.14
N LYS A 375 9.66 -22.16 9.43
CA LYS A 375 9.27 -23.28 10.29
C LYS A 375 10.50 -23.71 11.06
N LEU A 376 10.32 -23.96 12.35
CA LEU A 376 11.36 -24.49 13.22
C LEU A 376 10.80 -25.73 13.90
N ARG A 377 11.58 -26.80 13.93
CA ARG A 377 11.30 -27.93 14.82
C ARG A 377 11.81 -27.53 16.21
N THR A 378 10.91 -27.46 17.18
CA THR A 378 11.23 -27.16 18.57
C THR A 378 11.88 -28.36 19.25
N SER A 379 12.45 -28.14 20.42
CA SER A 379 13.14 -29.17 21.23
C SER A 379 12.23 -30.33 21.65
N ASP A 380 10.91 -30.08 21.75
CA ASP A 380 9.86 -31.09 22.01
C ASP A 380 9.44 -31.88 20.75
N GLY A 381 10.06 -31.64 19.60
CA GLY A 381 9.77 -32.31 18.33
C GLY A 381 8.58 -31.74 17.55
N THR A 382 7.85 -30.76 18.10
CA THR A 382 6.74 -30.12 17.38
C THR A 382 7.25 -29.15 16.31
N ILE A 383 6.48 -28.93 15.23
CA ILE A 383 6.85 -27.96 14.19
C ILE A 383 6.10 -26.67 14.46
N THR A 384 6.83 -25.64 14.88
CA THR A 384 6.26 -24.30 15.05
C THR A 384 6.48 -23.45 13.80
N GLN A 385 5.43 -22.74 13.41
CA GLN A 385 5.42 -21.79 12.29
C GLN A 385 5.16 -20.36 12.77
N PHE A 386 4.93 -20.19 14.07
CA PHE A 386 4.65 -18.90 14.68
C PHE A 386 5.97 -18.17 14.93
N PRO A 387 6.18 -16.97 14.35
CA PRO A 387 7.44 -16.23 14.49
C PRO A 387 7.86 -16.04 15.95
N ASP A 388 6.90 -15.84 16.86
CA ASP A 388 7.13 -15.56 18.29
C ASP A 388 7.72 -16.77 19.00
N LYS A 389 7.18 -17.95 18.70
CA LYS A 389 7.74 -19.21 19.17
C LYS A 389 9.09 -19.49 18.53
N ILE A 390 9.25 -19.28 17.21
CA ILE A 390 10.53 -19.44 16.51
C ILE A 390 11.60 -18.54 17.16
N ALA A 391 11.29 -17.27 17.40
CA ALA A 391 12.22 -16.34 18.04
C ALA A 391 12.51 -16.68 19.50
N SER A 392 11.51 -17.17 20.24
CA SER A 392 11.71 -17.66 21.61
C SER A 392 12.64 -18.86 21.64
N GLU A 393 12.47 -19.82 20.73
CA GLU A 393 13.35 -20.97 20.61
C GLU A 393 14.77 -20.59 20.21
N PHE A 394 14.95 -19.70 19.23
CA PHE A 394 16.27 -19.17 18.91
C PHE A 394 16.92 -18.49 20.10
N ARG A 395 16.15 -17.69 20.85
CA ARG A 395 16.65 -17.04 22.08
C ARG A 395 17.06 -18.10 23.09
N THR A 396 16.24 -19.11 23.37
CA THR A 396 16.55 -20.18 24.33
C THR A 396 17.80 -20.95 23.91
N PHE A 397 17.88 -21.35 22.64
CA PHE A 397 19.02 -22.08 22.08
C PHE A 397 20.33 -21.29 22.15
N TYR A 398 20.34 -20.02 21.72
CA TYR A 398 21.55 -19.21 21.78
C TYR A 398 21.89 -18.79 23.21
N ALA A 399 20.88 -18.56 24.06
CA ALA A 399 21.13 -18.34 25.48
C ALA A 399 21.82 -19.55 26.12
N SER A 400 21.39 -20.78 25.85
CA SER A 400 22.08 -21.97 26.38
C SER A 400 23.47 -22.16 25.76
N LEU A 401 23.61 -21.95 24.45
CA LEU A 401 24.89 -22.12 23.73
C LEU A 401 25.98 -21.17 24.24
N TYR A 402 25.62 -19.92 24.56
CA TYR A 402 26.57 -18.90 25.01
C TYR A 402 26.70 -18.79 26.53
N ASN A 403 25.91 -19.55 27.31
CA ASN A 403 26.02 -19.61 28.77
C ASN A 403 26.94 -20.77 29.20
N ILE A 404 28.18 -20.73 28.73
CA ILE A 404 29.22 -21.71 29.08
C ILE A 404 29.70 -21.40 30.50
N PRO A 405 29.60 -22.32 31.48
CA PRO A 405 30.22 -22.11 32.79
C PRO A 405 31.73 -21.94 32.61
N GLY A 406 32.31 -20.90 33.22
CA GLY A 406 33.76 -20.70 33.24
C GLY A 406 34.48 -21.90 33.88
N PRO A 407 35.78 -22.09 33.58
CA PRO A 407 36.55 -23.18 34.16
C PRO A 407 36.47 -23.13 35.68
N THR A 408 36.02 -24.22 36.29
CA THR A 408 36.14 -24.43 37.73
C THR A 408 37.63 -24.46 38.06
N LEU A 409 38.11 -23.40 38.72
CA LEU A 409 39.45 -23.41 39.30
C LEU A 409 39.51 -24.54 40.35
N PRO A 410 40.62 -25.31 40.41
CA PRO A 410 40.76 -26.34 41.44
C PRO A 410 40.67 -25.68 42.82
N GLU A 411 39.90 -26.30 43.72
CA GLU A 411 39.88 -25.91 45.13
C GLU A 411 41.29 -26.06 45.72
N GLU A 412 41.78 -25.00 46.38
CA GLU A 412 43.07 -24.97 47.08
C GLU A 412 43.07 -25.84 48.35
#